data_AF-A0A1B9GE63-F1
#
_entry.id   AF-A0A1B9GE63-F1
#
_cell.length_a   1.000
_cell.length_b   1.000
_cell.length_c   1.000
_cell.angle_alpha   90.00
_cell.angle_beta   90.00
_cell.angle_gamma   90.00
#
_symmetry.space_group_name_H-M   'P 1'
#
loop_
_entity.id
_entity.type
_entity.pdbx_description
1 polymer ?
#
loop_
_entity_poly.entity_id
_entity_poly.type
_entity_poly.pdbx_seq_one_letter_code
_entity_poly.pdbx_strand_id
1 'polypeptide(L)' 'MAGVHDLIYRTFFKRNSAFVATCFVGAFAFSISFDLATTGWWDYHNRGKQWKDIRSKYIQAGDADEE' A
#
# COMPACT_ATOMS: atom_id res chain seq x y z
N MET A 1 -20.00 -1.48 -31.37
CA MET A 1 -19.08 -0.56 -30.66
C MET A 1 -18.21 -1.41 -29.75
N ALA A 2 -16.88 -1.38 -29.92
CA ALA A 2 -15.98 -2.09 -29.00
C ALA A 2 -16.00 -1.37 -27.65
N GLY A 3 -16.39 -2.07 -26.58
CA GLY A 3 -16.38 -1.53 -25.22
C GLY A 3 -14.98 -1.55 -24.62
N VAL A 4 -14.75 -0.75 -23.58
CA VAL A 4 -13.47 -0.69 -22.84
C VAL A 4 -13.03 -2.08 -22.36
N HIS A 5 -13.97 -2.94 -21.97
CA HIS A 5 -13.69 -4.34 -21.61
C HIS A 5 -13.08 -5.16 -22.76
N ASP A 6 -13.58 -5.01 -24.00
CA ASP A 6 -13.06 -5.75 -25.16
C ASP A 6 -11.63 -5.27 -25.50
N LEU A 7 -11.35 -3.98 -25.35
CA LEU A 7 -9.99 -3.44 -25.48
C LEU A 7 -9.05 -4.03 -24.42
N ILE A 8 -9.44 -4.03 -23.15
CA ILE A 8 -8.63 -4.58 -22.06
C ILE A 8 -8.36 -6.07 -22.28
N TYR A 9 -9.40 -6.85 -22.61
CA TYR A 9 -9.27 -8.27 -22.85
C TYR A 9 -8.32 -8.57 -24.02
N ARG A 10 -8.49 -7.89 -25.15
CA ARG A 10 -7.66 -8.10 -26.34
C ARG A 10 -6.20 -7.71 -26.12
N THR A 11 -5.94 -6.66 -25.36
CA THR A 11 -4.58 -6.15 -25.12
C THR A 11 -3.83 -6.99 -24.09
N PHE A 12 -4.46 -7.34 -22.97
CA PHE A 12 -3.75 -7.90 -21.82
C PHE A 12 -4.05 -9.38 -21.56
N PHE A 13 -5.28 -9.84 -21.84
CA PHE A 13 -5.77 -11.13 -21.34
C PHE A 13 -5.98 -12.20 -22.43
N LYS A 14 -6.02 -11.83 -23.72
CA LYS A 14 -6.30 -12.76 -24.82
C LYS A 14 -5.13 -13.70 -25.16
N ARG A 15 -3.88 -13.25 -25.01
CA ARG A 15 -2.67 -14.06 -25.31
C ARG A 15 -2.06 -14.56 -24.01
N ASN A 16 -1.87 -15.88 -23.86
CA ASN A 16 -1.33 -16.50 -22.64
C ASN A 16 0.00 -15.88 -22.17
N SER A 17 0.93 -15.58 -23.08
CA SER A 17 2.21 -14.97 -22.72
C SER A 17 2.05 -13.55 -22.16
N ALA A 18 1.15 -12.75 -22.75
CA ALA A 18 0.83 -11.42 -22.26
C ALA A 18 0.03 -11.46 -20.95
N PHE A 19 -0.85 -12.45 -20.80
CA PHE A 19 -1.65 -12.67 -19.60
C PHE A 19 -0.77 -12.87 -18.36
N VAL A 20 0.15 -13.84 -18.41
CA VAL A 20 1.03 -14.16 -17.26
C VAL A 20 1.92 -12.95 -16.92
N ALA A 21 2.50 -12.30 -17.92
CA ALA A 21 3.30 -11.09 -17.70
C ALA A 21 2.48 -9.96 -17.07
N THR A 22 1.25 -9.74 -17.53
CA THR A 22 0.32 -8.75 -16.96
C THR A 22 0.01 -9.06 -15.50
N CYS A 23 -0.26 -10.32 -15.17
CA CYS A 23 -0.52 -10.75 -13.80
C CYS A 23 0.68 -10.48 -12.89
N PHE A 24 1.91 -10.78 -13.32
CA PHE A 24 3.11 -10.54 -12.50
C PHE A 24 3.40 -9.06 -12.30
N VAL A 25 3.37 -8.27 -13.37
CA VAL A 25 3.55 -6.81 -13.26
C VAL A 25 2.44 -6.19 -12.41
N GLY A 26 1.20 -6.61 -12.62
CA GLY A 26 0.04 -6.17 -11.84
C GLY A 26 0.17 -6.52 -10.37
N ALA A 27 0.57 -7.75 -10.03
CA ALA A 27 0.76 -8.17 -8.64
C ALA A 27 1.88 -7.39 -7.95
N PHE A 28 3.01 -7.16 -8.63
CA PHE A 28 4.12 -6.38 -8.09
C PHE A 28 3.76 -4.90 -7.88
N ALA A 29 3.12 -4.27 -8.87
CA ALA A 29 2.69 -2.88 -8.73
C ALA A 29 1.59 -2.75 -7.65
N PHE A 30 0.68 -3.71 -7.58
CA PHE A 30 -0.39 -3.76 -6.60
C PHE A 30 0.16 -3.93 -5.19
N SER A 31 1.13 -4.82 -4.96
CA SER A 31 1.67 -5.04 -3.61
C SER A 31 2.23 -3.76 -2.99
N ILE A 32 3.05 -3.02 -3.75
CA ILE A 32 3.62 -1.73 -3.30
C ILE A 32 2.52 -0.70 -3.06
N SER A 33 1.61 -0.55 -4.03
CA SER A 33 0.57 0.48 -3.97
C SER A 33 -0.41 0.21 -2.84
N PHE A 34 -0.80 -1.05 -2.64
CA PHE A 34 -1.73 -1.47 -1.61
C PHE A 34 -1.13 -1.31 -0.21
N ASP A 35 0.14 -1.69 -0.01
CA ASP A 35 0.84 -1.52 1.26
C ASP A 35 0.90 -0.04 1.67
N LEU A 36 1.34 0.84 0.76
CA LEU A 36 1.41 2.28 1.01
C LEU A 36 0.03 2.89 1.26
N ALA A 37 -0.97 2.53 0.46
CA ALA A 37 -2.31 3.10 0.57
C ALA A 37 -2.98 2.69 1.89
N THR A 38 -2.91 1.41 2.24
CA THR A 38 -3.53 0.89 3.46
C THR A 38 -2.80 1.36 4.71
N THR A 39 -1.46 1.38 4.70
CA THR A 39 -0.66 1.96 5.79
C THR A 39 -0.95 3.45 5.96
N GLY A 40 -0.98 4.22 4.86
CA GLY A 40 -1.30 5.64 4.93
C GLY A 40 -2.71 5.92 5.46
N TRP A 41 -3.69 5.13 5.05
CA TRP A 41 -5.05 5.22 5.59
C TRP A 41 -5.10 4.86 7.08
N TRP A 42 -4.45 3.76 7.48
CA TRP A 42 -4.37 3.31 8.86
C TRP A 42 -3.74 4.37 9.75
N ASP A 43 -2.63 4.94 9.28
CA ASP A 43 -1.88 5.98 9.97
C ASP A 43 -2.75 7.21 10.20
N TYR A 44 -3.43 7.66 9.14
CA TYR A 44 -4.32 8.82 9.19
C TYR A 44 -5.49 8.60 10.16
N HIS A 45 -6.09 7.41 10.13
CA HIS A 45 -7.23 7.06 10.96
C HIS A 45 -6.84 6.95 12.45
N ASN A 46 -5.63 6.51 12.75
CA ASN A 46 -5.14 6.27 14.12
C ASN A 46 -4.19 7.36 14.64
N ARG A 47 -4.12 8.52 14.00
CA ARG A 47 -3.23 9.63 14.42
C ARG A 47 -3.42 9.98 15.89
N GLY A 48 -2.31 10.18 16.58
CA GLY A 48 -2.25 10.53 18.00
C GLY A 48 -2.41 9.33 18.95
N LYS A 49 -2.67 8.13 18.44
CA LYS A 49 -2.74 6.88 19.22
C LYS A 49 -1.57 5.94 18.96
N GLN A 50 -0.90 6.10 17.83
CA GLN A 50 0.18 5.19 17.44
C GLN A 50 1.43 5.48 18.26
N TRP A 51 2.24 4.44 18.51
CA TRP A 51 3.49 4.60 19.21
C TRP A 51 4.38 5.67 18.59
N LYS A 52 4.52 5.71 17.27
CA LYS A 52 5.28 6.76 16.56
C LYS A 52 4.80 8.19 16.83
N ASP A 53 3.52 8.38 17.18
CA ASP A 53 2.96 9.69 17.49
C ASP A 53 3.16 10.09 18.96
N ILE A 54 3.23 9.11 19.88
CA ILE A 54 3.29 9.35 21.33
C ILE A 54 4.65 9.05 21.97
N ARG A 55 5.57 8.40 21.24
CA ARG A 55 6.87 7.92 21.74
C ARG A 55 7.69 9.00 22.42
N SER A 56 7.69 10.22 21.88
CA SER A 56 8.46 11.35 22.43
C SER A 56 8.11 11.66 23.88
N LYS A 57 6.85 11.44 24.28
CA LYS A 57 6.37 11.69 25.65
C LYS A 57 6.98 10.75 26.69
N TYR A 58 7.35 9.53 26.28
CA TYR A 58 7.78 8.48 27.21
C TYR A 58 9.29 8.33 27.26
N ILE A 59 10.00 8.66 26.18
CA ILE A 59 11.47 8.60 26.17
C ILE A 59 12.08 9.76 26.93
N GLN A 60 11.51 10.97 26.81
CA GLN A 60 11.97 12.10 27.64
C GLN A 60 11.62 11.92 29.12
N ALA A 61 10.52 11.24 29.44
CA ALA A 61 10.17 10.93 30.82
C ALA A 61 11.14 9.89 31.43
N GLY A 62 11.55 8.88 30.65
CA GLY A 62 12.56 7.91 31.10
C GLY A 62 13.93 8.54 31.38
N ASP A 63 14.36 9.49 30.55
CA ASP A 63 15.64 10.20 30.77
C ASP A 63 15.56 11.18 31.97
N ALA A 64 14.37 11.75 32.25
CA ALA A 64 14.16 12.66 33.39
C ALA A 64 13.96 11.94 34.74
N ASP A 65 13.57 10.66 34.73
CA ASP A 65 13.45 9.83 35.92
C ASP A 65 14.80 9.15 36.32
N GLU A 66 15.82 9.19 35.44
CA GLU A 66 17.18 8.67 35.67
C GLU A 66 18.18 9.75 36.18
N GLU A 67 17.84 11.04 36.15
CA GLU A 67 18.57 12.15 36.82
C GLU A 67 17.97 12.53 38.18
#